data_AF-A0A660XQD7-F1
#
_entry.id   AF-A0A660XQD7-F1
#
_cell.length_a   1.000
_cell.length_b   1.000
_cell.length_c   1.000
_cell.angle_alpha   90.00
_cell.angle_beta   90.00
_cell.angle_gamma   90.00
#
_symmetry.space_group_name_H-M   'P 1'
#
loop_
_entity.id
_entity.type
_entity.pdbx_description
1 polymer ?
#
loop_
_entity_poly.entity_id
_entity_poly.type
_entity_poly.pdbx_seq_one_letter_code
_entity_poly.pdbx_strand_id
1 'polypeptide(L)'
;MQRLFVIIVFFFTPILAVDTLNCIANYELTPPMEEGSMMDPIALGDINADGYNDWAFTFYDENEFYPRDSVQIYFGSDSIDFTHDHTIQAHRIGQVGDVNGDGYSDIAYLRLFINNRYHVKEPLIFLLHGGPTFDFIPDDSCKFINGTAYYAY
;
A
#
# COMPACT_ATOMS: atom_id res chain seq x y z
N MET A 1 10.10 -73.24 -7.35
CA MET A 1 9.18 -72.25 -7.96
C MET A 1 9.35 -70.93 -7.22
N GLN A 2 10.06 -69.98 -7.82
CA GLN A 2 10.39 -68.69 -7.22
C GLN A 2 9.24 -67.72 -7.52
N ARG A 3 8.60 -67.15 -6.48
CA ARG A 3 7.49 -66.20 -6.66
C ARG A 3 8.06 -64.81 -6.93
N LEU A 4 7.78 -64.28 -8.11
CA LEU A 4 8.12 -62.92 -8.51
C LEU A 4 7.16 -61.96 -7.82
N PHE A 5 7.67 -61.00 -7.03
CA PHE A 5 6.89 -59.87 -6.53
C PHE A 5 7.15 -58.68 -7.45
N VAL A 6 6.09 -58.13 -8.05
CA VAL A 6 6.15 -56.90 -8.84
C VAL A 6 5.71 -55.75 -7.92
N ILE A 7 6.61 -54.80 -7.67
CA ILE A 7 6.29 -53.56 -6.97
C ILE A 7 5.99 -52.51 -8.04
N ILE A 8 4.75 -52.05 -8.09
CA ILE A 8 4.33 -50.95 -8.97
C ILE A 8 4.50 -49.65 -8.17
N VAL A 9 5.49 -48.84 -8.54
CA VAL A 9 5.69 -47.51 -7.96
C VAL A 9 4.95 -46.49 -8.82
N PHE A 10 3.91 -45.86 -8.26
CA PHE A 10 3.22 -44.75 -8.91
C PHE A 10 4.00 -43.46 -8.65
N PHE A 11 4.58 -42.88 -9.69
CA PHE A 11 5.07 -41.51 -9.64
C PHE A 11 3.87 -40.58 -9.87
N PHE A 12 3.32 -40.04 -8.79
CA PHE A 12 2.44 -38.88 -8.91
C PHE A 12 3.32 -37.68 -9.24
N THR A 13 3.27 -37.19 -10.48
CA THR A 13 3.71 -35.83 -10.77
C THR A 13 2.78 -34.90 -9.99
N PRO A 14 3.27 -34.05 -9.07
CA PRO A 14 2.41 -33.03 -8.50
C PRO A 14 1.91 -32.19 -9.67
N ILE A 15 0.59 -32.15 -9.84
CA ILE A 15 -0.06 -31.18 -10.71
C ILE A 15 0.43 -29.83 -10.18
N LEU A 16 1.28 -29.17 -10.96
CA LEU A 16 1.66 -27.78 -10.69
C LEU A 16 0.35 -27.03 -10.54
N ALA A 17 0.11 -26.47 -9.35
CA ALA A 17 -0.95 -25.52 -9.16
C ALA A 17 -0.72 -24.42 -10.20
N VAL A 18 -1.54 -24.41 -11.25
CA VAL A 18 -1.62 -23.26 -12.13
C VAL A 18 -2.31 -22.23 -11.26
N ASP A 19 -1.49 -21.41 -10.58
CA ASP A 19 -1.96 -20.24 -9.88
C ASP A 19 -2.44 -19.25 -10.94
N THR A 20 -3.66 -19.47 -11.42
CA THR A 20 -4.37 -18.47 -12.20
C THR A 20 -4.87 -17.45 -11.20
N LEU A 21 -3.99 -16.56 -10.75
CA LEU A 21 -4.37 -15.31 -10.12
C LEU A 21 -5.10 -14.48 -11.19
N ASN A 22 -6.35 -14.85 -11.48
CA ASN A 22 -7.29 -14.04 -12.25
C ASN A 22 -7.70 -12.92 -11.31
N CYS A 23 -6.85 -11.90 -11.22
CA CYS A 23 -7.14 -10.66 -10.52
C CYS A 23 -8.21 -9.91 -11.32
N ILE A 24 -9.47 -10.28 -11.11
CA ILE A 24 -10.59 -9.37 -11.33
C ILE A 24 -10.75 -8.63 -10.00
N ALA A 25 -9.83 -7.71 -9.71
CA ALA A 25 -10.05 -6.74 -8.66
C ALA A 25 -11.23 -5.87 -9.13
N ASN A 26 -12.42 -6.12 -8.58
CA ASN A 26 -13.58 -5.28 -8.80
C ASN A 26 -13.34 -3.97 -8.05
N TYR A 27 -12.57 -3.07 -8.66
CA TYR A 27 -12.47 -1.70 -8.21
C TYR A 27 -13.72 -0.99 -8.75
N GLU A 28 -14.78 -0.96 -7.95
CA GLU A 28 -16.03 -0.29 -8.29
C GLU A 28 -15.85 1.24 -8.25
N LEU A 29 -15.14 1.80 -9.22
CA LEU A 29 -15.24 3.21 -9.55
C LEU A 29 -16.41 3.40 -10.51
N THR A 30 -17.45 4.04 -10.03
CA THR A 30 -18.48 4.62 -10.90
C THR A 30 -18.42 6.13 -10.76
N PRO A 31 -17.90 6.88 -11.76
CA PRO A 31 -17.52 6.48 -13.13
C PRO A 31 -16.11 5.84 -13.28
N PRO A 32 -15.76 5.24 -14.45
CA PRO A 32 -14.41 4.75 -14.75
C PRO A 32 -13.34 5.86 -14.66
N MET A 33 -12.07 5.49 -14.42
CA MET A 33 -10.93 6.43 -14.37
C MET A 33 -10.84 7.29 -15.64
N GLU A 34 -10.59 8.59 -15.47
CA GLU A 34 -10.40 9.55 -16.55
C GLU A 34 -8.96 9.52 -17.08
N GLU A 35 -8.76 10.03 -18.30
CA GLU A 35 -7.43 10.22 -18.88
C GLU A 35 -6.58 11.11 -17.96
N GLY A 36 -5.41 10.62 -17.52
CA GLY A 36 -4.54 11.29 -16.54
C GLY A 36 -4.65 10.75 -15.12
N SER A 37 -5.65 9.92 -14.82
CA SER A 37 -5.73 9.18 -13.56
C SER A 37 -4.60 8.16 -13.45
N MET A 38 -4.08 7.96 -12.25
CA MET A 38 -2.90 7.12 -11.98
C MET A 38 -3.15 6.15 -10.83
N MET A 39 -2.61 4.94 -10.96
CA MET A 39 -2.55 3.96 -9.89
C MET A 39 -1.15 3.35 -9.88
N ASP A 40 -0.39 3.59 -8.80
CA ASP A 40 1.00 3.15 -8.69
C ASP A 40 1.14 2.17 -7.51
N PRO A 41 1.72 0.97 -7.73
CA PRO A 41 2.04 0.05 -6.64
C PRO A 41 3.27 0.54 -5.87
N ILE A 42 3.24 0.34 -4.55
CA ILE A 42 4.32 0.72 -3.63
C ILE A 42 4.60 -0.46 -2.69
N ALA A 43 5.87 -0.86 -2.60
CA ALA A 43 6.32 -1.80 -1.58
C ALA A 43 6.52 -1.04 -0.26
N LEU A 44 5.94 -1.54 0.83
CA LEU A 44 6.10 -0.97 2.16
C LEU A 44 7.08 -1.78 3.03
N GLY A 45 7.32 -3.05 2.68
CA GLY A 45 8.04 -3.98 3.53
C GLY A 45 7.13 -4.51 4.63
N ASP A 46 7.67 -5.29 5.56
CA ASP A 46 6.93 -5.83 6.70
C ASP A 46 6.76 -4.74 7.79
N ILE A 47 5.71 -3.92 7.65
CA ILE A 47 5.46 -2.76 8.51
C ILE A 47 4.78 -3.15 9.82
N ASN A 48 4.09 -4.30 9.86
CA ASN A 48 3.43 -4.83 11.05
C ASN A 48 4.24 -5.94 11.77
N ALA A 49 5.43 -6.27 11.25
CA ALA A 49 6.35 -7.29 11.76
C ALA A 49 5.74 -8.70 11.85
N ASP A 50 4.89 -9.08 10.90
CA ASP A 50 4.26 -10.41 10.84
C ASP A 50 5.07 -11.44 10.02
N GLY A 51 6.16 -11.02 9.39
CA GLY A 51 7.05 -11.83 8.58
C GLY A 51 6.72 -11.82 7.08
N TYR A 52 5.70 -11.07 6.65
CA TYR A 52 5.35 -10.88 5.25
C TYR A 52 5.54 -9.41 4.86
N ASN A 53 6.01 -9.17 3.63
CA ASN A 53 6.10 -7.80 3.14
C ASN A 53 4.71 -7.27 2.78
N ASP A 54 4.41 -6.07 3.25
CA ASP A 54 3.21 -5.31 2.96
C ASP A 54 3.40 -4.40 1.75
N TRP A 55 2.28 -3.96 1.19
CA TRP A 55 2.25 -3.21 -0.05
C TRP A 55 1.03 -2.30 -0.14
N ALA A 56 1.04 -1.39 -1.10
CA ALA A 56 -0.03 -0.44 -1.29
C ALA A 56 -0.22 -0.06 -2.76
N PHE A 57 -1.38 0.52 -3.05
CA PHE A 57 -1.60 1.30 -4.26
C PHE A 57 -1.91 2.74 -3.91
N THR A 58 -1.15 3.69 -4.47
CA THR A 58 -1.57 5.09 -4.49
C THR A 58 -2.54 5.30 -5.65
N PHE A 59 -3.64 5.97 -5.39
CA PHE A 59 -4.72 6.21 -6.33
C PHE A 59 -4.96 7.72 -6.50
N TYR A 60 -4.92 8.16 -7.76
CA TYR A 60 -5.24 9.52 -8.20
C TYR A 60 -6.24 9.46 -9.34
N ASP A 61 -7.35 10.19 -9.22
CA ASP A 61 -8.41 10.25 -10.24
C ASP A 61 -8.70 11.70 -10.64
N GLU A 62 -8.64 11.96 -11.94
CA GLU A 62 -8.95 13.26 -12.54
C GLU A 62 -10.45 13.59 -12.51
N ASN A 63 -11.33 12.57 -12.45
CA ASN A 63 -12.81 12.73 -12.47
C ASN A 63 -13.39 13.49 -11.26
N GLU A 64 -12.56 13.93 -10.33
CA GLU A 64 -12.93 14.67 -9.13
C GLU A 64 -13.68 13.91 -8.01
N PHE A 65 -14.02 12.63 -8.18
CA PHE A 65 -14.81 11.85 -7.21
C PHE A 65 -13.99 11.37 -6.00
N TYR A 66 -14.65 11.34 -4.84
CA TYR A 66 -14.03 10.99 -3.55
C TYR A 66 -13.85 9.48 -3.41
N PRO A 67 -12.73 9.00 -2.82
CA PRO A 67 -11.59 9.76 -2.33
C PRO A 67 -10.53 10.00 -3.42
N ARG A 68 -10.35 11.27 -3.82
CA ARG A 68 -9.13 11.73 -4.49
C ARG A 68 -7.94 11.59 -3.54
N ASP A 69 -6.80 11.16 -4.08
CA ASP A 69 -5.56 10.97 -3.34
C ASP A 69 -5.74 10.02 -2.17
N SER A 70 -5.99 8.75 -2.49
CA SER A 70 -6.05 7.68 -1.51
C SER A 70 -4.90 6.71 -1.68
N VAL A 71 -4.52 6.08 -0.59
CA VAL A 71 -3.61 4.95 -0.60
C VAL A 71 -4.33 3.78 0.05
N GLN A 72 -4.47 2.70 -0.70
CA GLN A 72 -5.00 1.44 -0.20
C GLN A 72 -3.81 0.58 0.21
N ILE A 73 -3.81 0.13 1.46
CA ILE A 73 -2.74 -0.65 2.08
C ILE A 73 -3.22 -2.08 2.24
N TYR A 74 -2.33 -3.02 1.95
CA TYR A 74 -2.55 -4.45 1.94
C TYR A 74 -1.44 -5.10 2.78
N PHE A 75 -1.84 -5.83 3.81
CA PHE A 75 -0.92 -6.65 4.58
C PHE A 75 -0.57 -7.91 3.80
N GLY A 76 0.71 -8.24 3.80
CA GLY A 76 1.20 -9.49 3.24
C GLY A 76 0.67 -10.68 4.03
N SER A 77 0.53 -11.82 3.37
CA SER A 77 0.21 -13.07 4.06
C SER A 77 0.64 -14.28 3.22
N ASP A 78 0.47 -15.48 3.78
CA ASP A 78 0.63 -16.74 3.06
C ASP A 78 -0.42 -16.96 1.96
N SER A 79 -1.51 -16.20 2.00
CA SER A 79 -2.61 -16.23 1.04
C SER A 79 -3.02 -14.81 0.65
N ILE A 80 -2.37 -14.26 -0.37
CA ILE A 80 -2.66 -12.91 -0.87
C ILE A 80 -4.10 -12.83 -1.40
N ASP A 81 -4.85 -11.86 -0.92
CA ASP A 81 -6.09 -11.39 -1.56
C ASP A 81 -6.00 -9.88 -1.87
N PHE A 82 -6.90 -9.39 -2.72
CA PHE A 82 -6.92 -7.99 -3.19
C PHE A 82 -7.97 -7.15 -2.45
N THR A 83 -8.29 -7.50 -1.20
CA THR A 83 -9.04 -6.66 -0.28
C THR A 83 -8.04 -5.84 0.52
N HIS A 84 -8.14 -4.51 0.47
CA HIS A 84 -7.26 -3.66 1.26
C HIS A 84 -7.61 -3.74 2.74
N ASP A 85 -6.59 -3.78 3.60
CA ASP A 85 -6.74 -3.74 5.05
C ASP A 85 -7.03 -2.33 5.55
N HIS A 86 -6.52 -1.33 4.84
CA HIS A 86 -6.72 0.07 5.22
C HIS A 86 -6.70 1.01 4.03
N THR A 87 -7.39 2.15 4.19
CA THR A 87 -7.31 3.26 3.23
C THR A 87 -6.94 4.54 3.98
N ILE A 88 -5.86 5.18 3.57
CA ILE A 88 -5.48 6.53 4.04
C ILE A 88 -5.72 7.56 2.95
N GLN A 89 -6.07 8.79 3.34
CA GLN A 89 -6.09 9.92 2.42
C GLN A 89 -4.68 10.51 2.32
N ALA A 90 -3.96 10.13 1.27
CA ALA A 90 -2.58 10.54 1.02
C ALA A 90 -2.30 10.59 -0.49
N HIS A 91 -1.43 11.52 -0.89
CA HIS A 91 -0.97 11.67 -2.27
C HIS A 91 0.17 10.72 -2.59
N ARG A 92 1.02 10.41 -1.60
CA ARG A 92 2.17 9.52 -1.70
C ARG A 92 2.38 8.81 -0.38
N ILE A 93 2.90 7.61 -0.43
CA ILE A 93 3.39 6.84 0.70
C ILE A 93 4.75 6.24 0.33
N GLY A 94 5.58 5.91 1.30
CA GLY A 94 6.78 5.11 1.06
C GLY A 94 7.49 4.72 2.34
N GLN A 95 8.31 3.69 2.24
CA GLN A 95 9.22 3.26 3.29
C GLN A 95 10.32 4.32 3.51
N VAL A 96 10.64 4.59 4.76
CA VAL A 96 11.72 5.52 5.16
C VAL A 96 12.86 4.83 5.91
N GLY A 97 12.76 3.51 6.08
CA GLY A 97 13.68 2.71 6.90
C GLY A 97 13.35 2.82 8.37
N ASP A 98 14.21 2.25 9.22
CA ASP A 98 14.11 2.35 10.69
C ASP A 98 14.62 3.73 11.14
N VAL A 99 13.72 4.71 11.31
CA VAL A 99 14.08 6.09 11.66
C VAL A 99 14.11 6.33 13.17
N ASN A 100 13.50 5.44 13.96
CA ASN A 100 13.45 5.54 15.43
C ASN A 100 14.46 4.60 16.13
N GLY A 101 15.10 3.67 15.41
CA GLY A 101 16.11 2.74 15.88
C GLY A 101 15.56 1.51 16.60
N ASP A 102 14.31 1.12 16.36
CA ASP A 102 13.66 -0.02 17.03
C ASP A 102 13.84 -1.36 16.30
N GLY A 103 14.46 -1.33 15.12
CA GLY A 103 14.75 -2.50 14.30
C GLY A 103 13.67 -2.84 13.27
N TYR A 104 12.58 -2.08 13.18
CA TYR A 104 11.51 -2.26 12.21
C TYR A 104 11.52 -1.13 11.17
N SER A 105 11.04 -1.40 9.96
CA SER A 105 11.01 -0.38 8.92
C SER A 105 9.79 0.52 9.06
N ASP A 106 10.02 1.82 9.10
CA ASP A 106 8.98 2.83 9.21
C ASP A 106 8.50 3.30 7.83
N ILE A 107 7.32 3.93 7.81
CA ILE A 107 6.73 4.52 6.61
C ILE A 107 6.41 6.00 6.82
N ALA A 108 6.41 6.76 5.73
CA ALA A 108 5.90 8.11 5.71
C ALA A 108 4.87 8.29 4.58
N TYR A 109 3.87 9.13 4.83
CA TYR A 109 2.92 9.53 3.79
C TYR A 109 2.73 11.03 3.73
N LEU A 110 2.42 11.52 2.53
CA LEU A 110 2.25 12.92 2.20
C LEU A 110 0.78 13.22 1.98
N ARG A 111 0.26 14.25 2.66
CA ARG A 111 -1.05 14.84 2.39
C ARG A 111 -0.88 16.25 1.87
N LEU A 112 -1.30 16.48 0.62
CA LEU A 112 -1.46 17.82 0.08
C LEU A 112 -2.92 18.26 0.23
N PHE A 113 -3.15 19.55 0.39
CA PHE A 113 -4.49 20.13 0.22
C PHE A 113 -4.47 21.02 -1.01
N ILE A 114 -4.94 20.46 -2.12
CA ILE A 114 -5.15 21.19 -3.36
C ILE A 114 -6.57 21.75 -3.31
N ASN A 115 -6.73 23.06 -3.41
CA ASN A 115 -8.03 23.67 -3.64
C ASN A 115 -8.00 24.39 -5.00
N ASN A 116 -8.94 24.07 -5.89
CA ASN A 116 -9.01 24.61 -7.26
C ASN A 116 -9.15 26.15 -7.37
N ARG A 117 -9.15 26.88 -6.24
CA ARG A 117 -9.27 28.34 -6.21
C ARG A 117 -8.13 29.05 -5.48
N TYR A 118 -7.26 28.36 -4.76
CA TYR A 118 -6.17 28.99 -4.01
C TYR A 118 -4.91 28.13 -4.06
N HIS A 119 -3.79 28.71 -3.64
CA HIS A 119 -2.49 28.04 -3.60
C HIS A 119 -2.55 26.73 -2.82
N VAL A 120 -1.78 25.73 -3.26
CA VAL A 120 -1.54 24.46 -2.55
C VAL A 120 -1.29 24.79 -1.08
N LYS A 121 -2.16 24.34 -0.15
CA LYS A 121 -1.81 24.51 1.27
C LYS A 121 -0.57 23.69 1.53
N GLU A 122 0.17 24.14 2.53
CA GLU A 122 1.42 23.53 2.94
C GLU A 122 1.29 22.00 3.09
N PRO A 123 2.21 21.23 2.49
CA PRO A 123 2.22 19.78 2.63
C PRO A 123 2.34 19.37 4.11
N LEU A 124 1.62 18.30 4.46
CA LEU A 124 1.80 17.57 5.71
C LEU A 124 2.45 16.22 5.39
N ILE A 125 3.57 15.95 6.05
CA ILE A 125 4.17 14.61 6.08
C ILE A 125 3.80 13.99 7.42
N PHE A 126 3.38 12.74 7.39
CA PHE A 126 3.13 11.92 8.57
C PHE A 126 4.10 10.75 8.58
N LEU A 127 4.62 10.42 9.75
CA LEU A 127 5.48 9.27 10.00
C LEU A 127 4.70 8.24 10.83
N LEU A 128 4.85 6.97 10.50
CA LEU A 128 4.35 5.85 11.28
C LEU A 128 5.49 4.88 11.51
N HIS A 129 5.70 4.52 12.76
CA HIS A 129 6.70 3.55 13.16
C HIS A 129 6.22 2.14 12.86
N GLY A 130 7.09 1.33 12.26
CA GLY A 130 6.86 -0.08 12.01
C GLY A 130 6.87 -0.91 13.28
N GLY A 131 6.47 -2.18 13.15
CA GLY A 131 6.69 -3.18 14.19
C GLY A 131 5.43 -3.91 14.66
N PRO A 132 5.56 -4.78 15.67
CA PRO A 132 4.47 -5.67 16.12
C PRO A 132 3.24 -4.95 16.69
N THR A 133 3.36 -3.65 16.98
CA THR A 133 2.29 -2.79 17.47
C THR A 133 1.90 -1.71 16.45
N PHE A 134 2.28 -1.90 15.18
CA PHE A 134 1.94 -0.97 14.10
C PHE A 134 0.45 -0.65 14.11
N ASP A 135 0.14 0.63 14.02
CA ASP A 135 -1.21 1.11 13.78
C ASP A 135 -1.18 2.27 12.77
N PHE A 136 -2.34 2.70 12.30
CA PHE A 136 -2.46 3.77 11.30
C PHE A 136 -2.59 5.17 11.95
N ILE A 137 -2.23 5.32 13.22
CA ILE A 137 -2.17 6.61 13.93
C ILE A 137 -0.74 7.16 13.75
N PRO A 138 -0.57 8.34 13.13
CA PRO A 138 0.76 8.91 12.96
C PRO A 138 1.49 9.14 14.29
N ASP A 139 2.72 8.63 14.38
CA ASP A 139 3.63 8.86 15.49
C ASP A 139 4.22 10.28 15.48
N ASP A 140 4.48 10.82 14.28
CA ASP A 140 4.99 12.18 14.11
C ASP A 140 4.44 12.82 12.84
N SER A 141 4.54 14.15 12.75
CA SER A 141 4.19 14.89 11.55
C SER A 141 5.06 16.13 11.35
N CYS A 142 5.38 16.41 10.09
CA CYS A 142 6.09 17.60 9.68
C CYS A 142 5.19 18.45 8.76
N LYS A 143 5.05 19.73 9.10
CA LYS A 143 4.35 20.72 8.29
C LYS A 143 5.36 21.70 7.70
N PHE A 144 5.34 21.88 6.40
CA PHE A 144 6.11 22.95 5.76
C PHE A 144 5.43 24.29 6.05
N ILE A 145 6.18 25.34 6.35
CA ILE A 145 5.62 26.68 6.55
C ILE A 145 6.26 27.61 5.53
N ASN A 146 5.44 28.27 4.70
CA ASN A 146 5.98 29.28 3.80
C ASN A 146 6.22 30.59 4.58
N GLY A 147 7.46 30.81 5.01
CA GLY A 147 7.88 31.99 5.77
C GLY A 147 7.70 33.35 5.06
N THR A 148 7.32 33.38 3.78
CA THR A 148 7.13 34.62 3.01
C THR A 148 5.68 35.12 2.94
N ALA A 149 4.71 34.37 3.48
CA ALA A 149 3.29 34.73 3.40
C ALA A 149 2.79 35.71 4.50
N TYR A 150 3.65 36.26 5.35
CA TYR A 150 3.25 37.14 6.46
C TYR A 150 3.14 38.64 6.14
N TYR A 151 3.17 39.04 4.86
CA TYR A 151 2.90 40.43 4.47
C TYR A 151 2.00 40.50 3.24
N ALA A 152 0.68 40.34 3.43
CA ALA A 152 -0.32 40.96 2.56
C ALA A 152 -1.71 40.94 3.24
N TYR A 153 -2.12 42.14 3.67
CA TYR A 153 -3.43 42.64 4.13
C TYR A 153 -3.88 42.31 5.57
#